data_AF-A0A7Y4YF79-F1
#
_entry.id   AF-A0A7Y4YF79-F1
#
_cell.length_a   1.000
_cell.length_b   1.000
_cell.length_c   1.000
_cell.angle_alpha   90.00
_cell.angle_beta   90.00
_cell.angle_gamma   90.00
#
_symmetry.space_group_name_H-M   'P 1'
#
loop_
_entity.id
_entity.type
_entity.pdbx_description
1 polymer ?
#
loop_
_entity_poly.entity_id
_entity_poly.type
_entity_poly.pdbx_seq_one_letter_code
_entity_poly.pdbx_strand_id
1 'polypeptide(L)' 'MPFTPNTISSLWLNYKFLKGVIKGWGWSWNVYYRSNTIGLFSLQDYPIPGYTTIDAALSYKIKK' A
#
# COMPACT_ATOMS: atom_id res chain seq x y z
N MET A 1 -19.25 -12.31 2.47
CA MET A 1 -18.96 -12.19 3.92
C MET A 1 -18.91 -10.70 4.26
N PRO A 2 -19.52 -10.24 5.36
CA PRO A 2 -19.50 -8.85 5.77
C PRO A 2 -18.06 -8.44 6.09
N PHE A 3 -17.74 -7.19 5.80
CA PHE A 3 -16.41 -6.57 5.93
C PHE A 3 -15.30 -7.20 5.06
N THR A 4 -15.62 -8.18 4.22
CA THR A 4 -14.66 -8.74 3.27
C THR A 4 -14.77 -8.01 1.93
N PRO A 5 -13.68 -7.41 1.42
CA PRO A 5 -13.66 -6.85 0.08
C PRO A 5 -13.63 -7.95 -0.98
N ASN A 6 -14.30 -7.71 -2.09
CA ASN A 6 -14.29 -8.63 -3.23
C ASN A 6 -12.92 -8.69 -3.91
N THR A 7 -12.15 -7.59 -3.87
CA THR A 7 -10.83 -7.52 -4.49
C THR A 7 -9.88 -6.71 -3.61
N ILE A 8 -8.69 -7.29 -3.38
CA ILE A 8 -7.56 -6.63 -2.74
C ILE A 8 -6.36 -6.81 -3.66
N SER A 9 -5.62 -5.73 -3.90
CA SER A 9 -4.33 -5.80 -4.58
C SER A 9 -3.33 -4.88 -3.92
N SER A 10 -2.05 -5.28 -3.92
CA SER A 10 -0.96 -4.49 -3.35
C SER A 10 0.24 -4.57 -4.28
N LEU A 11 0.86 -3.42 -4.54
CA LEU A 11 2.09 -3.31 -5.30
C LEU A 11 3.14 -2.60 -4.43
N TRP A 12 4.22 -3.32 -4.12
CA TRP A 12 5.34 -2.79 -3.34
C TRP A 12 6.59 -2.68 -4.21
N LEU A 13 7.18 -1.49 -4.24
CA LEU A 13 8.44 -1.20 -4.91
C LEU A 13 9.46 -0.72 -3.89
N ASN A 14 10.64 -1.34 -3.87
CA ASN A 14 11.77 -0.89 -3.06
C ASN A 14 13.02 -0.84 -3.93
N TYR A 15 13.78 0.24 -3.80
CA TYR A 15 15.03 0.38 -4.51
C TYR A 15 16.09 1.06 -3.62
N LYS A 16 17.32 0.57 -3.74
CA LYS A 16 18.46 1.02 -2.93
C LYS A 16 19.58 1.44 -3.86
N PHE A 17 20.11 2.64 -3.63
CA PHE A 17 21.24 3.16 -4.37
C PHE A 17 22.54 2.55 -3.83
N LEU A 18 23.15 1.65 -4.62
CA LEU A 18 24.35 0.90 -4.21
C LEU A 18 25.67 1.58 -4.63
N LYS A 19 25.62 2.49 -5.60
CA LYS A 19 26.78 3.18 -6.20
C LYS A 19 26.46 4.66 -6.45
N GLY A 20 27.50 5.47 -6.67
CA GLY A 20 27.37 6.92 -6.96
C GLY A 20 27.26 7.81 -5.72
N VAL A 21 27.00 9.11 -5.95
CA VAL A 21 26.95 10.16 -4.91
C VAL A 21 25.81 9.93 -3.90
N ILE A 22 24.72 9.29 -4.33
CA ILE A 22 23.55 8.96 -3.50
C ILE A 22 23.61 7.55 -2.91
N LYS A 23 24.79 6.92 -2.90
CA LYS A 23 24.97 5.59 -2.28
C LYS A 23 24.50 5.61 -0.82
N GLY A 24 23.73 4.59 -0.45
CA GLY A 24 23.18 4.44 0.89
C GLY A 24 21.73 4.92 1.01
N TRP A 25 21.25 5.76 0.09
CA TRP A 25 19.83 6.09 0.02
C TRP A 25 19.01 4.91 -0.49
N GLY A 26 17.74 4.86 -0.09
CA GLY A 26 16.76 3.94 -0.65
C GLY A 26 15.36 4.53 -0.53
N TRP A 27 14.57 4.32 -1.56
CA TRP A 27 13.16 4.71 -1.64
C TRP A 27 12.28 3.46 -1.69
N SER A 28 11.13 3.53 -1.04
CA SER A 28 10.08 2.51 -1.07
C SER A 28 8.75 3.16 -1.35
N TRP A 29 7.92 2.49 -2.12
CA TRP A 29 6.58 2.92 -2.47
C TRP A 29 5.65 1.72 -2.39
N ASN A 30 4.46 1.92 -1.86
CA ASN A 30 3.40 0.94 -1.80
C ASN A 30 2.14 1.54 -2.38
N VAL A 31 1.42 0.78 -3.19
CA VAL A 31 0.06 1.09 -3.60
C VAL A 31 -0.80 -0.07 -3.15
N TYR A 32 -1.75 0.22 -2.27
CA TYR A 32 -2.69 -0.76 -1.76
C TYR A 32 -4.09 -0.37 -2.19
N TYR A 33 -4.78 -1.27 -2.87
CA TYR A 33 -6.15 -1.10 -3.34
C TYR A 33 -7.07 -2.11 -2.67
N ARG A 34 -8.22 -1.62 -2.23
CA ARG A 34 -9.31 -2.43 -1.70
C ARG A 34 -10.63 -1.99 -2.32
N SER A 35 -11.37 -2.94 -2.88
CA SER A 35 -12.72 -2.71 -3.40
C SER A 35 -13.73 -2.43 -2.29
N ASN A 36 -14.93 -2.00 -2.67
CA ASN A 36 -16.05 -1.84 -1.75
C ASN A 36 -16.33 -3.11 -0.94
N THR A 37 -16.83 -2.94 0.28
CA THR A 37 -17.20 -4.04 1.18
C THR A 37 -18.62 -3.87 1.69
N ILE A 38 -19.34 -4.98 1.88
CA ILE A 38 -20.65 -4.96 2.54
C ILE A 38 -20.41 -4.84 4.05
N GLY A 39 -20.96 -3.82 4.71
CA GLY A 39 -20.79 -3.62 6.15
C GLY A 39 -21.55 -4.67 6.97
N LEU A 40 -22.86 -4.78 6.80
CA LEU A 40 -23.69 -5.84 7.40
C LEU A 40 -24.51 -6.54 6.32
N PHE A 41 -24.79 -7.83 6.51
CA PHE A 41 -25.63 -8.61 5.58
C PHE A 41 -27.05 -8.01 5.39
N SER A 42 -27.58 -7.35 6.41
CA SER A 42 -28.87 -6.65 6.40
C SER A 42 -28.83 -5.26 5.73
N LEU A 43 -27.64 -4.77 5.40
CA LEU A 43 -27.38 -3.43 4.86
C LEU A 43 -26.55 -3.54 3.57
N GLN A 44 -26.96 -4.41 2.65
CA GLN A 44 -26.31 -4.56 1.35
C GLN A 44 -26.44 -3.30 0.47
N ASP A 45 -27.49 -2.51 0.69
CA ASP A 45 -27.75 -1.26 -0.06
C ASP A 45 -26.79 -0.12 0.32
N TYR A 46 -26.04 -0.26 1.42
CA TYR A 46 -25.07 0.73 1.90
C TYR A 46 -23.65 0.13 1.96
N PRO A 47 -22.99 -0.03 0.80
CA PRO A 47 -21.62 -0.54 0.78
C PRO A 47 -20.65 0.48 1.39
N ILE A 48 -19.68 -0.02 2.16
CA ILE A 48 -18.54 0.78 2.60
C ILE A 48 -17.66 1.01 1.37
N PRO A 49 -17.33 2.27 1.05
CA PRO A 49 -16.55 2.58 -0.14
C PRO A 49 -15.14 1.99 -0.02
N GLY A 50 -14.68 1.43 -1.15
CA GLY A 50 -13.30 1.01 -1.32
C GLY A 50 -12.36 2.22 -1.31
N TYR A 51 -11.08 1.94 -1.12
CA TYR A 51 -10.06 2.98 -1.07
C TYR A 51 -8.74 2.47 -1.62
N THR A 52 -7.92 3.43 -2.03
CA THR A 52 -6.53 3.21 -2.40
C THR A 52 -5.65 4.00 -1.45
N THR A 53 -4.66 3.36 -0.82
CA THR A 53 -3.61 4.04 -0.07
C THR A 53 -2.30 3.99 -0.82
N ILE A 54 -1.54 5.08 -0.72
CA ILE A 54 -0.19 5.18 -1.26
C ILE A 54 0.74 5.45 -0.08
N ASP A 55 1.66 4.53 0.18
CA ASP A 55 2.69 4.69 1.20
C ASP A 55 4.02 4.96 0.51
N ALA A 56 4.79 5.91 1.01
CA ALA A 56 6.14 6.19 0.52
C ALA A 56 7.09 6.30 1.69
N ALA A 57 8.30 5.75 1.53
CA ALA A 57 9.34 5.78 2.55
C ALA A 57 10.69 6.08 1.92
N LEU A 58 11.47 6.91 2.63
CA LEU A 58 12.86 7.19 2.31
C LEU A 58 13.76 6.66 3.43
N SER A 59 14.89 6.07 3.07
CA SER A 59 15.84 5.47 3.99
C SER A 59 17.25 5.86 3.60
N TYR A 60 18.13 5.98 4.60
CA TYR A 60 19.56 6.18 4.39
C TYR A 60 20.36 5.23 5.28
N LYS A 61 21.29 4.49 4.68
CA LYS A 61 22.19 3.58 5.38
C LYS A 61 23.56 4.22 5.52
N ILE A 62 23.90 4.61 6.75
CA ILE A 62 25.25 5.03 7.12
C ILE A 62 26.15 3.78 7.14
N LYS A 63 27.20 3.75 6.34
CA LYS A 63 28.27 2.76 6.51
C LYS A 63 29.14 3.21 7.69
N LYS A 64 29.20 2.39 8.74
CA LYS A 64 30.26 2.47 9.76
C LYS A 64 31.60 2.07 9.15
#